data_AF-A0A521XZI2-F1
#
_entry.id   AF-A0A521XZI2-F1
#
_cell.length_a   1.000
_cell.length_b   1.000
_cell.length_c   1.000
_cell.angle_alpha   90.00
_cell.angle_beta   90.00
_cell.angle_gamma   90.00
#
_symmetry.space_group_name_H-M   'P 1'
#
loop_
_entity.id
_entity.type
_entity.pdbx_description
1 polymer ?
#
loop_
_entity_poly.entity_id
_entity_poly.type
_entity_poly.pdbx_seq_one_letter_code
_entity_poly.pdbx_strand_id
1 'polypeptide(L)'
;MIMASISEIISGLAAQSKSDKKRGIKRDFNYFSSIRDDENFNLIIMTVLEGTKENLEDLLRVLRENLTENEVKALLEDKESELGLSALLCAVNEEKEDMVEFLLEQGADVNARGKTGITALQIAQARKNDDIADALLKVMLKGEELPKKMHFVWLGGPITEQYLQSIGKLSSLATANGFEVNIWVDNEKNITAPLEKMLRERNMPDVEIPAEVFGIKVRNINELQEEMKNDPFYQQGNRLKQFNSYVNREMIGFRNLASASDLLRYEILRQEGGYYFDCDTEFRLTGKEDVAPDSPPLGIVTNTEFSFTKKTGKIELKTATNDILGVVPHHPVIENVINQSMKNYQEFDKKLTKDEKAILDQTKTLTGFNPQEHSTKMDVKRYPYGNEISQEHILFSVVPNKRNLSITAAGPAAFLEVMKDFCKKNVSSLEVMEASTIKQGKQFKVADIRVVSHSDKTWLKKPKDTRYFDTSSLPKGKLFQPSKADKSVNNNNNLNDPNKKMRK
;
A
#
# COMPACT_ATOMS: atom_id res chain seq x y z
N MET A 1 38.23 0.12 -46.09
CA MET A 1 37.48 1.35 -45.78
C MET A 1 37.88 1.71 -44.37
N ILE A 2 38.50 2.86 -44.14
CA ILE A 2 38.86 3.28 -42.77
C ILE A 2 37.52 3.47 -42.06
N MET A 3 37.16 2.57 -41.15
CA MET A 3 35.98 2.75 -40.31
C MET A 3 36.23 4.01 -39.49
N ALA A 4 35.49 5.09 -39.79
CA ALA A 4 35.59 6.32 -39.02
C ALA A 4 35.24 6.00 -37.57
N SER A 5 36.01 6.53 -36.61
CA SER A 5 35.69 6.30 -35.20
C SER A 5 34.36 6.95 -34.83
N ILE A 6 33.67 6.46 -33.79
CA ILE A 6 32.46 7.10 -33.25
C ILE A 6 32.67 8.60 -32.98
N SER A 7 33.83 8.98 -32.47
CA SER A 7 34.19 10.38 -32.24
C SER A 7 34.20 11.21 -33.53
N GLU A 8 34.67 10.65 -34.65
CA GLU A 8 34.67 11.31 -35.96
C GLU A 8 33.25 11.44 -36.52
N ILE A 9 32.42 10.40 -36.36
CA ILE A 9 31.01 10.42 -36.79
C ILE A 9 30.24 11.52 -36.05
N ILE A 10 30.37 11.57 -34.72
CA ILE A 10 29.68 12.58 -33.88
C ILE A 10 30.18 13.99 -34.20
N SER A 11 31.50 14.17 -34.36
CA SER A 11 32.08 15.46 -34.75
C SER A 11 31.59 15.93 -36.12
N GLY A 12 31.48 14.99 -37.08
CA GLY A 12 30.92 15.22 -38.40
C GLY A 12 29.46 15.66 -38.33
N LEU A 13 28.64 14.98 -37.54
CA LEU A 13 27.23 15.33 -37.31
C LEU A 13 27.08 16.71 -36.65
N ALA A 14 27.91 17.04 -35.67
CA ALA A 14 27.90 18.33 -35.00
C ALA A 14 28.31 19.47 -35.97
N ALA A 15 29.37 19.28 -36.76
CA ALA A 15 29.80 20.26 -37.77
C ALA A 15 28.73 20.45 -38.84
N GLN A 16 28.11 19.36 -39.27
CA GLN A 16 27.05 19.38 -40.26
C GLN A 16 25.78 20.05 -39.72
N SER A 17 25.38 19.79 -38.47
CA SER A 17 24.22 20.45 -37.86
C SER A 17 24.40 21.97 -37.77
N LYS A 18 25.62 22.45 -37.45
CA LYS A 18 25.95 23.89 -37.48
C LYS A 18 25.83 24.48 -38.89
N SER A 19 26.24 23.75 -39.92
CA SER A 19 26.12 24.16 -41.33
C SER A 19 24.66 24.19 -41.78
N ASP A 20 23.89 23.16 -41.45
CA ASP A 20 22.47 23.02 -41.79
C ASP A 20 21.63 24.11 -41.11
N LYS A 21 21.94 24.47 -39.86
CA LYS A 21 21.32 25.60 -39.15
C LYS A 21 21.55 26.93 -39.86
N LYS A 22 22.73 27.18 -40.42
CA LYS A 22 23.00 28.38 -41.24
C LYS A 22 22.21 28.38 -42.56
N ARG A 23 21.83 27.21 -43.06
CA ARG A 23 21.09 27.01 -44.31
C ARG A 23 19.58 26.84 -44.09
N GLY A 24 19.09 26.88 -42.86
CA GLY A 24 17.68 26.65 -42.52
C GLY A 24 17.21 25.20 -42.70
N ILE A 25 18.13 24.24 -42.77
CA ILE A 25 17.83 22.81 -42.90
C ILE A 25 17.70 22.22 -41.49
N LYS A 26 16.59 21.54 -41.21
CA LYS A 26 16.38 20.79 -39.99
C LYS A 26 16.21 19.32 -40.34
N ARG A 27 17.07 18.46 -39.77
CA ARG A 27 16.96 17.01 -39.98
C ARG A 27 15.93 16.44 -39.04
N ASP A 28 15.13 15.53 -39.57
CA ASP A 28 14.04 14.89 -38.84
C ASP A 28 14.49 13.58 -38.22
N PHE A 29 13.57 12.96 -37.48
CA PHE A 29 13.78 11.65 -36.87
C PHE A 29 14.19 10.58 -37.88
N ASN A 30 13.60 10.58 -39.09
CA ASN A 30 13.88 9.58 -40.13
C ASN A 30 15.35 9.58 -40.57
N TYR A 31 15.97 10.76 -40.65
CA TYR A 31 17.39 10.85 -40.93
C TYR A 31 18.23 10.13 -39.87
N PHE A 32 18.04 10.47 -38.59
CA PHE A 32 18.84 9.90 -37.51
C PHE A 32 18.55 8.41 -37.27
N SER A 33 17.29 7.98 -37.39
CA SER A 33 16.89 6.59 -37.23
C SER A 33 17.37 5.67 -38.37
N SER A 34 17.74 6.24 -39.52
CA SER A 34 18.33 5.51 -40.64
C SER A 34 19.83 5.24 -40.49
N ILE A 35 20.52 5.93 -39.56
CA ILE A 35 21.95 5.73 -39.31
C ILE A 35 22.12 4.50 -38.41
N ARG A 36 22.52 3.39 -39.02
CA ARG A 36 22.70 2.10 -38.34
C ARG A 36 23.95 1.37 -38.84
N ASP A 37 24.45 0.45 -38.03
CA ASP A 37 25.49 -0.51 -38.42
C ASP A 37 24.92 -1.78 -39.06
N ASP A 38 25.80 -2.75 -39.34
CA ASP A 38 25.46 -4.02 -39.98
C ASP A 38 24.60 -4.93 -39.07
N GLU A 39 24.63 -4.73 -37.75
CA GLU A 39 23.80 -5.44 -36.76
C GLU A 39 22.47 -4.71 -36.48
N ASN A 40 22.20 -3.65 -37.26
CA ASN A 40 21.03 -2.79 -37.17
C ASN A 40 20.96 -1.97 -35.85
N PHE A 41 22.09 -1.78 -35.17
CA PHE A 41 22.18 -0.88 -34.02
C PHE A 41 22.13 0.57 -34.49
N ASN A 42 21.33 1.38 -33.80
CA ASN A 42 21.30 2.81 -34.07
C ASN A 42 22.54 3.51 -33.49
N LEU A 43 22.70 4.77 -33.87
CA LEU A 43 23.85 5.57 -33.47
C LEU A 43 24.05 5.70 -31.95
N ILE A 44 22.97 5.69 -31.15
CA ILE A 44 23.08 5.71 -29.68
C ILE A 44 23.71 4.40 -29.19
N ILE A 45 23.21 3.26 -29.66
CA ILE A 45 23.71 1.94 -29.26
C ILE A 45 25.16 1.76 -29.73
N MET A 46 25.49 2.15 -30.97
CA MET A 46 26.86 2.13 -31.47
C MET A 46 27.78 2.98 -30.58
N THR A 47 27.34 4.16 -30.14
CA THR A 47 28.11 5.03 -29.24
C THR A 47 28.28 4.40 -27.86
N VAL A 48 27.27 3.71 -27.35
CA VAL A 48 27.37 2.94 -26.10
C VAL A 48 28.39 1.80 -26.23
N LEU A 49 28.42 1.10 -27.36
CA LEU A 49 29.33 -0.04 -27.57
C LEU A 49 30.78 0.40 -27.80
N GLU A 50 31.01 1.42 -28.61
CA GLU A 50 32.35 1.78 -29.11
C GLU A 50 32.91 3.10 -28.56
N GLY A 51 32.07 3.97 -28.00
CA GLY A 51 32.44 5.32 -27.52
C GLY A 51 32.59 5.46 -26.00
N THR A 52 32.82 6.70 -25.58
CA THR A 52 32.88 7.14 -24.16
C THR A 52 31.62 7.91 -23.75
N LYS A 53 31.41 8.11 -22.44
CA LYS A 53 30.28 8.90 -21.92
C LYS A 53 30.22 10.29 -22.54
N GLU A 54 31.36 10.93 -22.73
CA GLU A 54 31.45 12.25 -23.38
C GLU A 54 30.97 12.19 -24.84
N ASN A 55 31.25 11.10 -25.57
CA ASN A 55 30.71 10.91 -26.91
C ASN A 55 29.18 10.81 -26.87
N LEU A 56 28.63 10.06 -25.92
CA LEU A 56 27.18 9.93 -25.77
C LEU A 56 26.52 11.26 -25.38
N GLU A 57 27.14 12.04 -24.48
CA GLU A 57 26.70 13.39 -24.13
C GLU A 57 26.67 14.32 -25.34
N ASP A 58 27.75 14.35 -26.12
CA ASP A 58 27.86 15.17 -27.33
C ASP A 58 26.84 14.76 -28.39
N LEU A 59 26.62 13.45 -28.56
CA LEU A 59 25.61 12.92 -29.48
C LEU A 59 24.20 13.34 -29.05
N LEU A 60 23.83 13.14 -27.79
CA LEU A 60 22.51 13.52 -27.29
C LEU A 60 22.27 15.02 -27.38
N ARG A 61 23.32 15.85 -27.21
CA ARG A 61 23.23 17.30 -27.47
C ARG A 61 22.87 17.58 -28.93
N VAL A 62 23.55 16.95 -29.90
CA VAL A 62 23.25 17.10 -31.32
C VAL A 62 21.83 16.63 -31.65
N LEU A 63 21.39 15.50 -31.09
CA LEU A 63 20.04 14.98 -31.30
C LEU A 63 18.98 15.96 -30.77
N ARG A 64 19.14 16.49 -29.55
CA ARG A 64 18.20 17.45 -28.95
C ARG A 64 18.15 18.82 -29.65
N GLU A 65 19.18 19.20 -30.39
CA GLU A 65 19.13 20.39 -31.25
C GLU A 65 18.20 20.21 -32.46
N ASN A 66 17.94 18.95 -32.87
CA ASN A 66 17.21 18.63 -34.09
C ASN A 66 15.88 17.92 -33.83
N LEU A 67 15.74 17.19 -32.73
CA LEU A 67 14.62 16.31 -32.42
C LEU A 67 13.85 16.77 -31.16
N THR A 68 12.62 16.32 -31.03
CA THR A 68 11.82 16.43 -29.80
C THR A 68 12.28 15.41 -28.75
N GLU A 69 11.98 15.64 -27.47
CA GLU A 69 12.32 14.68 -26.40
C GLU A 69 11.68 13.29 -26.63
N ASN A 70 10.47 13.23 -27.19
CA ASN A 70 9.83 11.95 -27.51
C ASN A 70 10.58 11.19 -28.62
N GLU A 71 11.10 11.89 -29.62
CA GLU A 71 11.91 11.29 -30.69
C GLU A 71 13.27 10.82 -30.18
N VAL A 72 13.92 11.59 -29.29
CA VAL A 72 15.17 11.16 -28.62
C VAL A 72 14.90 9.92 -27.76
N LYS A 73 13.80 9.91 -27.01
CA LYS A 73 13.38 8.74 -26.22
C LYS A 73 13.14 7.51 -27.09
N ALA A 74 12.50 7.67 -28.24
CA ALA A 74 12.32 6.57 -29.19
C ALA A 74 13.65 5.99 -29.69
N LEU A 75 14.69 6.81 -29.88
CA LEU A 75 16.04 6.31 -30.22
C LEU A 75 16.72 5.59 -29.04
N LEU A 76 16.54 6.07 -27.80
CA LEU A 76 17.06 5.40 -26.60
C LEU A 76 16.43 4.01 -26.38
N GLU A 77 15.15 3.88 -26.71
CA GLU A 77 14.34 2.66 -26.54
C GLU A 77 14.34 1.75 -27.77
N ASP A 78 15.10 2.08 -28.82
CA ASP A 78 15.20 1.30 -30.06
C ASP A 78 15.70 -0.12 -29.78
N LYS A 79 15.05 -1.09 -30.43
CA LYS A 79 15.33 -2.53 -30.27
C LYS A 79 15.27 -3.26 -31.61
N GLU A 80 15.62 -2.56 -32.69
CA GLU A 80 15.54 -3.12 -34.05
C GLU A 80 16.70 -4.10 -34.35
N SER A 81 17.72 -4.17 -33.49
CA SER A 81 18.83 -5.13 -33.61
C SER A 81 18.34 -6.59 -33.56
N GLU A 82 19.17 -7.53 -34.04
CA GLU A 82 18.82 -8.95 -34.07
C GLU A 82 18.50 -9.51 -32.67
N LEU A 83 19.14 -8.98 -31.62
CA LEU A 83 18.92 -9.34 -30.22
C LEU A 83 17.82 -8.50 -29.53
N GLY A 84 17.39 -7.41 -30.17
CA GLY A 84 16.46 -6.40 -29.65
C GLY A 84 16.91 -5.77 -28.34
N LEU A 85 18.20 -5.52 -28.21
CA LEU A 85 18.77 -4.84 -27.06
C LEU A 85 18.63 -3.33 -27.23
N SER A 86 18.15 -2.66 -26.19
CA SER A 86 18.18 -1.20 -26.09
C SER A 86 19.57 -0.71 -25.66
N ALA A 87 19.79 0.61 -25.75
CA ALA A 87 21.04 1.23 -25.32
C ALA A 87 21.41 0.85 -23.87
N LEU A 88 20.42 0.83 -22.97
CA LEU A 88 20.63 0.42 -21.57
C LEU A 88 21.04 -1.05 -21.45
N LEU A 89 20.39 -1.95 -22.20
CA LEU A 89 20.73 -3.39 -22.17
C LEU A 89 22.16 -3.62 -22.67
N CYS A 90 22.59 -2.91 -23.72
CA CYS A 90 23.96 -2.96 -24.21
C CYS A 90 24.96 -2.42 -23.17
N ALA A 91 24.70 -1.26 -22.57
CA ALA A 91 25.59 -0.68 -21.55
C ALA A 91 25.79 -1.62 -20.35
N VAL A 92 24.71 -2.29 -19.91
CA VAL A 92 24.78 -3.27 -18.82
C VAL A 92 25.51 -4.55 -19.24
N ASN A 93 25.30 -5.04 -20.46
CA ASN A 93 26.00 -6.23 -20.97
C ASN A 93 27.51 -6.01 -21.13
N GLU A 94 27.91 -4.80 -21.51
CA GLU A 94 29.31 -4.37 -21.62
C GLU A 94 29.90 -3.88 -20.29
N GLU A 95 29.13 -3.92 -19.19
CA GLU A 95 29.55 -3.53 -17.84
C GLU A 95 30.06 -2.07 -17.75
N LYS A 96 29.51 -1.17 -18.59
CA LYS A 96 29.86 0.26 -18.63
C LYS A 96 29.04 1.07 -17.64
N GLU A 97 29.46 1.06 -16.37
CA GLU A 97 28.73 1.67 -15.24
C GLU A 97 28.42 3.17 -15.46
N ASP A 98 29.38 3.95 -15.93
CA ASP A 98 29.23 5.38 -16.21
C ASP A 98 28.17 5.69 -17.27
N MET A 99 28.11 4.85 -18.31
CA MET A 99 27.09 4.89 -19.35
C MET A 99 25.73 4.43 -18.84
N VAL A 100 25.68 3.41 -17.98
CA VAL A 100 24.43 2.96 -17.35
C VAL A 100 23.81 4.08 -16.54
N GLU A 101 24.58 4.69 -15.63
CA GLU A 101 24.08 5.80 -14.82
C GLU A 101 23.59 6.95 -15.69
N PHE A 102 24.39 7.32 -16.70
CA PHE A 102 24.02 8.40 -17.60
C PHE A 102 22.74 8.09 -18.39
N LEU A 103 22.62 6.91 -19.00
CA LEU A 103 21.42 6.51 -19.74
C LEU A 103 20.16 6.52 -18.86
N LEU A 104 20.28 6.08 -17.60
CA LEU A 104 19.20 6.14 -16.64
C LEU A 104 18.81 7.60 -16.30
N GLU A 105 19.77 8.50 -16.13
CA GLU A 105 19.52 9.95 -15.97
C GLU A 105 18.83 10.57 -17.19
N GLN A 106 19.14 10.06 -18.40
CA GLN A 106 18.50 10.49 -19.64
C GLN A 106 17.10 9.88 -19.87
N GLY A 107 16.58 9.10 -18.91
CA GLY A 107 15.22 8.56 -18.96
C GLY A 107 15.06 7.27 -19.76
N ALA A 108 16.15 6.51 -19.97
CA ALA A 108 16.06 5.17 -20.54
C ALA A 108 15.16 4.26 -19.68
N ASP A 109 14.31 3.46 -20.33
CA ASP A 109 13.43 2.51 -19.64
C ASP A 109 14.24 1.43 -18.89
N VAL A 110 14.30 1.56 -17.56
CA VAL A 110 14.99 0.62 -16.67
C VAL A 110 14.41 -0.80 -16.72
N ASN A 111 13.14 -0.93 -17.14
CA ASN A 111 12.44 -2.22 -17.26
C ASN A 111 12.49 -2.79 -18.68
N ALA A 112 13.27 -2.18 -19.59
CA ALA A 112 13.39 -2.62 -20.96
C ALA A 112 13.79 -4.10 -21.03
N ARG A 113 13.06 -4.84 -21.89
CA ARG A 113 13.33 -6.25 -22.18
C ARG A 113 13.88 -6.44 -23.59
N GLY A 114 14.87 -7.32 -23.72
CA GLY A 114 15.35 -7.82 -25.01
C GLY A 114 14.39 -8.83 -25.64
N LYS A 115 14.71 -9.36 -26.84
CA LYS A 115 13.82 -10.34 -27.54
C LYS A 115 13.58 -11.63 -26.74
N THR A 116 14.55 -12.05 -25.94
CA THR A 116 14.43 -13.22 -25.06
C THR A 116 13.65 -12.93 -23.76
N GLY A 117 13.20 -11.69 -23.56
CA GLY A 117 12.52 -11.24 -22.34
C GLY A 117 13.48 -10.85 -21.20
N ILE A 118 14.80 -10.94 -21.42
CA ILE A 118 15.81 -10.59 -20.41
C ILE A 118 15.81 -9.08 -20.13
N THR A 119 15.91 -8.72 -18.85
CA THR A 119 15.97 -7.33 -18.35
C THR A 119 17.40 -6.90 -18.04
N ALA A 120 17.64 -5.59 -17.97
CA ALA A 120 18.92 -5.02 -17.55
C ALA A 120 19.39 -5.57 -16.21
N LEU A 121 18.50 -5.64 -15.21
CA LEU A 121 18.82 -6.18 -13.88
C LEU A 121 19.26 -7.65 -13.94
N GLN A 122 18.60 -8.47 -14.76
CA GLN A 122 18.97 -9.89 -14.92
C GLN A 122 20.35 -10.04 -15.59
N ILE A 123 20.70 -9.17 -16.53
CA ILE A 123 22.05 -9.16 -17.14
C ILE A 123 23.08 -8.79 -16.08
N ALA A 124 22.87 -7.70 -15.33
CA ALA A 124 23.78 -7.27 -14.26
C ALA A 124 24.01 -8.39 -13.22
N GLN A 125 22.95 -9.09 -12.83
CA GLN A 125 23.01 -10.23 -11.91
C GLN A 125 23.78 -11.42 -12.50
N ALA A 126 23.55 -11.75 -13.78
CA ALA A 126 24.27 -12.83 -14.45
C ALA A 126 25.78 -12.53 -14.56
N ARG A 127 26.14 -11.25 -14.73
CA ARG A 127 27.53 -10.76 -14.70
C ARG A 127 28.11 -10.64 -13.28
N LYS A 128 27.27 -10.65 -12.24
CA LYS A 128 27.64 -10.39 -10.84
C LYS A 128 28.24 -9.00 -10.64
N ASN A 129 27.74 -8.02 -11.40
CA ASN A 129 28.12 -6.62 -11.26
C ASN A 129 27.13 -5.94 -10.30
N ASP A 130 27.52 -5.89 -9.01
CA ASP A 130 26.69 -5.38 -7.93
C ASP A 130 26.45 -3.86 -8.05
N ASP A 131 27.42 -3.10 -8.56
CA ASP A 131 27.33 -1.64 -8.68
C ASP A 131 26.28 -1.23 -9.72
N ILE A 132 26.32 -1.86 -10.90
CA ILE A 132 25.29 -1.68 -11.95
C ILE A 132 23.92 -2.17 -11.45
N ALA A 133 23.86 -3.30 -10.73
CA ALA A 133 22.62 -3.78 -10.16
C ALA A 133 22.03 -2.79 -9.14
N ASP A 134 22.86 -2.22 -8.27
CA ASP A 134 22.46 -1.22 -7.28
C ASP A 134 22.02 0.09 -7.97
N ALA A 135 22.67 0.52 -9.05
CA ALA A 135 22.26 1.70 -9.85
C ALA A 135 20.90 1.50 -10.54
N LEU A 136 20.68 0.35 -11.19
CA LEU A 136 19.41 -0.02 -11.79
C LEU A 136 18.30 -0.08 -10.74
N LEU A 137 18.56 -0.76 -9.62
CA LEU A 137 17.62 -0.85 -8.51
C LEU A 137 17.29 0.53 -7.97
N LYS A 138 18.27 1.41 -7.74
CA LYS A 138 18.04 2.77 -7.25
C LYS A 138 17.03 3.52 -8.12
N VAL A 139 17.09 3.36 -9.44
CA VAL A 139 16.14 4.00 -10.37
C VAL A 139 14.79 3.28 -10.41
N MET A 140 14.77 1.94 -10.43
CA MET A 140 13.54 1.15 -10.28
C MET A 140 12.80 1.44 -8.96
N LEU A 141 13.56 1.81 -7.94
CA LEU A 141 13.14 2.08 -6.57
C LEU A 141 13.08 3.60 -6.27
N LYS A 142 13.27 4.47 -7.26
CA LYS A 142 13.03 5.90 -7.10
C LYS A 142 11.59 6.18 -7.50
N GLY A 143 10.69 6.21 -6.52
CA GLY A 143 9.32 6.63 -6.77
C GLY A 143 9.21 8.12 -6.96
N GLU A 144 8.03 8.53 -7.42
CA GLU A 144 7.62 9.92 -7.41
C GLU A 144 7.49 10.42 -5.96
N GLU A 145 7.75 11.72 -5.76
CA GLU A 145 7.52 12.38 -4.49
C GLU A 145 6.03 12.30 -4.13
N LEU A 146 5.71 11.77 -2.96
CA LEU A 146 4.32 11.64 -2.56
C LEU A 146 3.72 13.01 -2.21
N PRO A 147 2.43 13.24 -2.51
CA PRO A 147 1.73 14.46 -2.09
C PRO A 147 1.89 14.73 -0.59
N LYS A 148 2.06 16.01 -0.22
CA LYS A 148 2.13 16.45 1.17
C LYS A 148 0.74 16.46 1.84
N LYS A 149 0.08 15.30 1.88
CA LYS A 149 -1.23 15.09 2.49
C LYS A 149 -1.19 13.88 3.42
N MET A 150 -1.62 14.02 4.66
CA MET A 150 -1.74 12.92 5.61
C MET A 150 -3.21 12.69 5.94
N HIS A 151 -3.68 11.46 5.84
CA HIS A 151 -5.09 11.10 5.96
C HIS A 151 -5.31 10.11 7.09
N PHE A 152 -6.40 10.32 7.81
CA PHE A 152 -6.93 9.44 8.84
C PHE A 152 -8.41 9.18 8.56
N VAL A 153 -8.94 8.05 8.99
CA VAL A 153 -10.37 7.73 8.89
C VAL A 153 -10.93 7.43 10.27
N TRP A 154 -12.01 8.10 10.66
CA TRP A 154 -12.70 7.89 11.93
C TRP A 154 -14.22 7.90 11.76
N LEU A 155 -14.86 6.76 11.98
CA LEU A 155 -16.29 6.56 11.66
C LEU A 155 -17.12 6.24 12.91
N GLY A 156 -18.40 6.59 12.87
CA GLY A 156 -19.43 6.14 13.79
C GLY A 156 -19.62 7.05 15.01
N GLY A 157 -18.65 7.08 15.93
CA GLY A 157 -18.78 7.76 17.23
C GLY A 157 -17.65 8.75 17.51
N PRO A 158 -17.69 9.47 18.65
CA PRO A 158 -16.65 10.44 19.01
C PRO A 158 -15.26 9.80 19.10
N ILE A 159 -14.26 10.47 18.53
CA ILE A 159 -12.86 10.06 18.65
C ILE A 159 -12.38 10.14 20.09
N THR A 160 -11.49 9.23 20.47
CA THR A 160 -10.88 9.29 21.79
C THR A 160 -9.96 10.52 21.88
N GLU A 161 -9.94 11.15 23.04
CA GLU A 161 -9.07 12.31 23.29
C GLU A 161 -7.59 11.96 23.10
N GLN A 162 -7.19 10.72 23.42
CA GLN A 162 -5.82 10.25 23.23
C GLN A 162 -5.40 10.28 21.75
N TYR A 163 -6.23 9.74 20.85
CA TYR A 163 -5.92 9.73 19.42
C TYR A 163 -5.95 11.13 18.83
N LEU A 164 -6.95 11.94 19.22
CA LEU A 164 -7.04 13.33 18.78
C LEU A 164 -5.82 14.15 19.21
N GLN A 165 -5.31 13.97 20.43
CA GLN A 165 -4.07 14.61 20.89
C GLN A 165 -2.84 14.14 20.12
N SER A 166 -2.73 12.84 19.81
CA SER A 166 -1.63 12.27 19.03
C SER A 166 -1.59 12.90 17.62
N ILE A 167 -2.74 12.89 16.93
CA ILE A 167 -2.88 13.46 15.59
C ILE A 167 -2.66 14.99 15.62
N GLY A 168 -3.15 15.70 16.64
CA GLY A 168 -2.94 17.14 16.78
C GLY A 168 -1.47 17.54 16.92
N LYS A 169 -0.67 16.75 17.66
CA LYS A 169 0.79 16.97 17.76
C LYS A 169 1.49 16.77 16.43
N LEU A 170 1.14 15.70 15.71
CA LEU A 170 1.64 15.46 14.36
C LEU A 170 1.26 16.61 13.42
N SER A 171 -0.01 17.02 13.44
CA SER A 171 -0.55 18.03 12.53
C SER A 171 0.12 19.39 12.70
N SER A 172 0.41 19.78 13.94
CA SER A 172 1.17 21.02 14.23
C SER A 172 2.57 21.03 13.58
N LEU A 173 3.24 19.88 13.55
CA LEU A 173 4.57 19.74 12.93
C LEU A 173 4.47 19.61 11.40
N ALA A 174 3.53 18.80 10.90
CA ALA A 174 3.36 18.52 9.48
C ALA A 174 2.95 19.78 8.71
N THR A 175 2.00 20.55 9.25
CA THR A 175 1.53 21.81 8.64
C THR A 175 2.62 22.87 8.56
N ALA A 176 3.50 22.95 9.57
CA ALA A 176 4.68 23.81 9.51
C ALA A 176 5.65 23.46 8.37
N ASN A 177 5.59 22.23 7.85
CA ASN A 177 6.39 21.73 6.73
C ASN A 177 5.58 21.65 5.40
N GLY A 178 4.40 22.27 5.36
CA GLY A 178 3.55 22.36 4.18
C GLY A 178 2.71 21.12 3.89
N PHE A 179 2.47 20.26 4.89
CA PHE A 179 1.52 19.15 4.76
C PHE A 179 0.11 19.55 5.17
N GLU A 180 -0.87 19.08 4.40
CA GLU A 180 -2.28 19.05 4.80
C GLU A 180 -2.55 17.80 5.64
N VAL A 181 -3.25 17.93 6.77
CA VAL A 181 -3.65 16.79 7.60
C VAL A 181 -5.17 16.68 7.64
N ASN A 182 -5.69 15.55 7.19
CA ASN A 182 -7.11 15.29 7.00
C ASN A 182 -7.60 14.17 7.93
N ILE A 183 -8.72 14.41 8.62
CA ILE A 183 -9.48 13.35 9.28
C ILE A 183 -10.83 13.22 8.57
N TRP A 184 -11.03 12.07 7.94
CA TRP A 184 -12.25 11.72 7.21
C TRP A 184 -13.26 11.08 8.14
N VAL A 185 -14.47 11.65 8.19
CA VAL A 185 -15.53 11.24 9.12
C VAL A 185 -16.88 11.09 8.43
N ASP A 186 -17.74 10.24 9.00
CA ASP A 186 -19.16 10.18 8.63
C ASP A 186 -19.99 11.30 9.27
N ASN A 187 -19.52 11.83 10.41
CA ASN A 187 -20.13 12.94 11.12
C ASN A 187 -19.06 13.82 11.77
N GLU A 188 -19.03 15.11 11.46
CA GLU A 188 -18.08 16.10 12.00
C GLU A 188 -18.10 16.19 13.53
N LYS A 189 -19.26 15.91 14.15
CA LYS A 189 -19.40 15.84 15.61
C LYS A 189 -18.50 14.79 16.26
N ASN A 190 -18.04 13.81 15.49
CA ASN A 190 -17.11 12.81 15.99
C ASN A 190 -15.75 13.42 16.36
N ILE A 191 -15.39 14.59 15.79
CA ILE A 191 -14.16 15.32 16.11
C ILE A 191 -14.46 16.56 16.95
N THR A 192 -15.49 17.34 16.60
CA THR A 192 -15.75 18.62 17.26
C THR A 192 -16.19 18.46 18.71
N ALA A 193 -17.01 17.46 19.04
CA ALA A 193 -17.49 17.30 20.42
C ALA A 193 -16.37 16.90 21.41
N PRO A 194 -15.49 15.91 21.12
CA PRO A 194 -14.33 15.64 21.98
C PRO A 194 -13.38 16.84 22.11
N LEU A 195 -13.19 17.59 21.02
CA LEU A 195 -12.35 18.78 21.02
C LEU A 195 -12.90 19.88 21.93
N GLU A 196 -14.19 20.21 21.80
CA GLU A 196 -14.88 21.16 22.68
C GLU A 196 -14.77 20.73 24.16
N LYS A 197 -14.93 19.44 24.44
CA LYS A 197 -14.77 18.89 25.79
C LYS A 197 -13.37 19.15 26.34
N MET A 198 -12.33 18.83 25.57
CA MET A 198 -10.93 19.04 25.97
C MET A 198 -10.60 20.52 26.24
N LEU A 199 -11.21 21.44 25.49
CA LEU A 199 -11.00 22.89 25.66
C LEU A 199 -11.66 23.42 26.93
N ARG A 200 -12.90 22.99 27.20
CA ARG A 200 -13.63 23.34 28.43
C ARG A 200 -12.86 22.87 29.68
N GLU A 201 -12.32 21.66 29.64
CA GLU A 201 -11.51 21.10 30.74
C GLU A 201 -10.20 21.86 31.00
N ARG A 202 -9.71 22.64 30.03
CA ARG A 202 -8.51 23.47 30.14
C ARG A 202 -8.78 24.93 30.54
N ASN A 203 -10.00 25.27 30.96
CA ASN A 203 -10.43 26.64 31.30
C ASN A 203 -10.24 27.66 30.16
N MET A 204 -10.47 27.25 28.90
CA MET A 204 -10.50 28.15 27.73
C MET A 204 -11.89 28.14 27.07
N PRO A 205 -12.98 28.58 27.76
CA PRO A 205 -14.35 28.42 27.28
C PRO A 205 -14.79 29.42 26.19
N ASP A 206 -14.14 30.59 26.09
CA ASP A 206 -14.57 31.72 25.25
C ASP A 206 -13.75 31.90 23.96
N VAL A 207 -12.95 30.89 23.57
CA VAL A 207 -12.23 30.94 22.29
C VAL A 207 -13.15 30.36 21.22
N GLU A 208 -13.69 31.20 20.35
CA GLU A 208 -14.23 30.77 19.05
C GLU A 208 -13.06 30.16 18.27
N ILE A 209 -12.92 28.83 18.31
CA ILE A 209 -11.90 28.16 17.52
C ILE A 209 -12.54 27.70 16.21
N PRO A 210 -12.05 28.17 15.04
CA PRO A 210 -12.45 27.60 13.75
C PRO A 210 -12.22 26.09 13.78
N ALA A 211 -13.01 25.32 13.03
CA ALA A 211 -12.91 23.85 12.95
C ALA A 211 -11.50 23.30 12.58
N GLU A 212 -10.56 24.18 12.21
CA GLU A 212 -9.14 23.97 11.88
C GLU A 212 -8.23 23.82 13.10
N VAL A 213 -8.76 23.40 14.25
CA VAL A 213 -7.99 23.32 15.49
C VAL A 213 -6.85 22.31 15.33
N PHE A 214 -5.63 22.77 15.60
CA PHE A 214 -4.36 22.05 15.42
C PHE A 214 -3.87 21.87 13.98
N GLY A 215 -4.45 22.58 13.00
CA GLY A 215 -4.08 22.40 11.59
C GLY A 215 -4.65 21.12 10.97
N ILE A 216 -5.65 20.53 11.63
CA ILE A 216 -6.39 19.37 11.14
C ILE A 216 -7.61 19.86 10.35
N LYS A 217 -7.77 19.35 9.14
CA LYS A 217 -8.96 19.52 8.32
C LYS A 217 -9.89 18.34 8.51
N VAL A 218 -11.07 18.60 9.08
CA VAL A 218 -12.14 17.59 9.21
C VAL A 218 -12.90 17.53 7.89
N ARG A 219 -12.91 16.35 7.25
CA ARG A 219 -13.56 16.13 5.94
C ARG A 219 -14.66 15.10 6.06
N ASN A 220 -15.76 15.31 5.34
CA ASN A 220 -16.84 14.35 5.31
C ASN A 220 -16.61 13.30 4.21
N ILE A 221 -16.82 12.01 4.50
CA ILE A 221 -16.67 10.93 3.51
C ILE A 221 -17.64 11.06 2.33
N ASN A 222 -18.70 11.86 2.44
CA ASN A 222 -19.60 12.16 1.32
C ASN A 222 -18.91 13.01 0.24
N GLU A 223 -17.86 13.76 0.57
CA GLU A 223 -17.07 14.51 -0.42
C GLU A 223 -16.47 13.55 -1.47
N LEU A 224 -15.95 12.40 -1.03
CA LEU A 224 -15.41 11.36 -1.92
C LEU A 224 -16.47 10.91 -2.93
N GLN A 225 -17.72 10.75 -2.48
CA GLN A 225 -18.81 10.26 -3.33
C GLN A 225 -19.14 11.23 -4.47
N GLU A 226 -18.99 12.54 -4.26
CA GLU A 226 -19.23 13.53 -5.30
C GLU A 226 -18.15 13.46 -6.38
N GLU A 227 -16.88 13.32 -5.99
CA GLU A 227 -15.76 13.17 -6.93
C GLU A 227 -15.87 11.86 -7.74
N MET A 228 -16.26 10.76 -7.08
CA MET A 228 -16.43 9.46 -7.72
C MET A 228 -17.48 9.43 -8.84
N LYS A 229 -18.48 10.34 -8.84
CA LYS A 229 -19.56 10.35 -9.86
C LYS A 229 -19.03 10.63 -11.26
N ASN A 230 -18.00 11.48 -11.36
CA ASN A 230 -17.42 11.90 -12.64
C ASN A 230 -16.14 11.15 -12.98
N ASP A 231 -15.64 10.30 -12.08
CA ASP A 231 -14.38 9.59 -12.25
C ASP A 231 -14.49 8.43 -13.27
N PRO A 232 -13.66 8.41 -14.34
CA PRO A 232 -13.63 7.32 -15.31
C PRO A 232 -13.43 5.93 -14.70
N PHE A 233 -12.72 5.83 -13.57
CA PHE A 233 -12.55 4.59 -12.82
C PHE A 233 -13.89 3.99 -12.41
N TYR A 234 -14.90 4.81 -12.11
CA TYR A 234 -16.22 4.36 -11.63
C TYR A 234 -17.31 4.31 -12.71
N GLN A 235 -17.07 4.87 -13.88
CA GLN A 235 -18.03 4.88 -15.01
C GLN A 235 -18.21 3.49 -15.66
N GLN A 236 -17.38 2.52 -15.32
CA GLN A 236 -17.48 1.15 -15.85
C GLN A 236 -18.63 0.37 -15.17
N GLY A 237 -19.74 0.20 -15.89
CA GLY A 237 -20.88 -0.59 -15.43
C GLY A 237 -21.52 0.00 -14.16
N ASN A 238 -21.75 -0.85 -13.15
CA ASN A 238 -22.37 -0.44 -11.88
C ASN A 238 -21.36 -0.25 -10.73
N ARG A 239 -20.07 -0.01 -11.05
CA ARG A 239 -18.97 -0.03 -10.07
C ARG A 239 -19.22 0.92 -8.90
N LEU A 240 -19.60 2.18 -9.16
CA LEU A 240 -19.87 3.17 -8.11
C LEU A 240 -20.94 2.68 -7.11
N LYS A 241 -22.06 2.21 -7.65
CA LYS A 241 -23.19 1.71 -6.85
C LYS A 241 -22.78 0.51 -6.01
N GLN A 242 -21.96 -0.40 -6.56
CA GLN A 242 -21.45 -1.56 -5.84
C GLN A 242 -20.50 -1.18 -4.71
N PHE A 243 -19.53 -0.30 -4.98
CA PHE A 243 -18.60 0.19 -3.97
C PHE A 243 -19.34 0.84 -2.79
N ASN A 244 -20.27 1.76 -3.08
CA ASN A 244 -21.08 2.43 -2.06
C ASN A 244 -21.95 1.44 -1.27
N SER A 245 -22.49 0.41 -1.94
CA SER A 245 -23.23 -0.66 -1.26
C SER A 245 -22.34 -1.42 -0.26
N TYR A 246 -21.09 -1.72 -0.62
CA TYR A 246 -20.16 -2.42 0.27
C TYR A 246 -19.73 -1.58 1.46
N VAL A 247 -19.41 -0.30 1.26
CA VAL A 247 -19.12 0.64 2.36
C VAL A 247 -20.30 0.73 3.32
N ASN A 248 -21.51 1.02 2.81
CA ASN A 248 -22.73 1.13 3.62
C ASN A 248 -23.06 -0.18 4.34
N ARG A 249 -22.84 -1.32 3.69
CA ARG A 249 -23.07 -2.63 4.30
C ARG A 249 -22.15 -2.88 5.49
N GLU A 250 -20.87 -2.52 5.40
CA GLU A 250 -19.95 -2.62 6.54
C GLU A 250 -20.30 -1.63 7.64
N MET A 251 -20.55 -0.36 7.30
CA MET A 251 -20.84 0.70 8.28
C MET A 251 -22.17 0.49 9.00
N ILE A 252 -23.26 0.30 8.25
CA ILE A 252 -24.63 0.29 8.77
C ILE A 252 -25.08 -1.16 9.04
N GLY A 253 -24.85 -2.05 8.07
CA GLY A 253 -25.33 -3.43 8.12
C GLY A 253 -24.62 -4.27 9.19
N PHE A 254 -23.29 -4.25 9.21
CA PHE A 254 -22.49 -5.06 10.14
C PHE A 254 -21.89 -4.28 11.31
N ARG A 255 -21.95 -2.94 11.26
CA ARG A 255 -21.26 -2.04 12.19
C ARG A 255 -19.77 -2.42 12.33
N ASN A 256 -19.15 -2.75 11.21
CA ASN A 256 -17.76 -3.14 11.10
C ASN A 256 -16.96 -1.97 10.53
N LEU A 257 -16.77 -0.97 11.37
CA LEU A 257 -16.19 0.32 10.97
C LEU A 257 -14.75 0.18 10.48
N ALA A 258 -14.00 -0.83 10.96
CA ALA A 258 -12.66 -1.15 10.47
C ALA A 258 -12.68 -1.57 8.98
N SER A 259 -13.58 -2.47 8.57
CA SER A 259 -13.70 -2.85 7.15
C SER A 259 -14.26 -1.75 6.26
N ALA A 260 -15.08 -0.85 6.81
CA ALA A 260 -15.48 0.36 6.08
C ALA A 260 -14.28 1.30 5.88
N SER A 261 -13.47 1.50 6.91
CA SER A 261 -12.21 2.26 6.84
C SER A 261 -11.22 1.63 5.86
N ASP A 262 -11.16 0.30 5.74
CA ASP A 262 -10.34 -0.39 4.73
C ASP A 262 -10.72 0.00 3.29
N LEU A 263 -12.02 0.07 2.96
CA LEU A 263 -12.45 0.51 1.64
C LEU A 263 -12.20 2.00 1.42
N LEU A 264 -12.52 2.83 2.41
CA LEU A 264 -12.42 4.29 2.31
C LEU A 264 -10.97 4.76 2.24
N ARG A 265 -10.03 4.16 3.00
CA ARG A 265 -8.62 4.55 2.95
C ARG A 265 -8.00 4.37 1.56
N TYR A 266 -8.38 3.30 0.85
CA TYR A 266 -7.91 3.11 -0.52
C TYR A 266 -8.51 4.15 -1.46
N GLU A 267 -9.79 4.47 -1.33
CA GLU A 267 -10.41 5.47 -2.20
C GLU A 267 -9.87 6.89 -1.94
N ILE A 268 -9.64 7.24 -0.68
CA ILE A 268 -8.97 8.50 -0.29
C ILE A 268 -7.59 8.56 -0.94
N LEU A 269 -6.76 7.52 -0.78
CA LEU A 269 -5.43 7.49 -1.38
C LEU A 269 -5.46 7.49 -2.91
N ARG A 270 -6.49 6.90 -3.54
CA ARG A 270 -6.64 6.90 -5.00
C ARG A 270 -6.86 8.31 -5.53
N GLN A 271 -7.75 9.08 -4.90
CA GLN A 271 -8.08 10.45 -5.33
C GLN A 271 -7.01 11.46 -4.90
N GLU A 272 -6.56 11.38 -3.65
CA GLU A 272 -5.77 12.43 -3.01
C GLU A 272 -4.26 12.15 -3.01
N GLY A 273 -3.87 10.88 -3.07
CA GLY A 273 -2.52 10.44 -2.76
C GLY A 273 -2.06 10.87 -1.36
N GLY A 274 -0.75 10.88 -1.16
CA GLY A 274 -0.12 11.22 0.12
C GLY A 274 -0.02 10.00 1.02
N TYR A 275 -0.33 10.16 2.31
CA TYR A 275 -0.12 9.16 3.36
C TYR A 275 -1.42 8.84 4.06
N TYR A 276 -1.60 7.59 4.45
CA TYR A 276 -2.64 7.14 5.34
C TYR A 276 -2.02 6.54 6.60
N PHE A 277 -2.62 6.84 7.74
CA PHE A 277 -2.29 6.24 9.03
C PHE A 277 -3.58 5.82 9.75
N ASP A 278 -3.59 4.64 10.38
CA ASP A 278 -4.61 4.31 11.38
C ASP A 278 -4.52 5.32 12.55
N CYS A 279 -5.67 5.67 13.14
CA CYS A 279 -5.74 6.70 14.20
C CYS A 279 -4.98 6.33 15.49
N ASP A 280 -4.65 5.06 15.68
CA ASP A 280 -3.86 4.55 16.82
C ASP A 280 -2.36 4.41 16.52
N THR A 281 -1.90 4.91 15.37
CA THR A 281 -0.47 5.01 15.04
C THR A 281 0.26 5.88 16.07
N GLU A 282 1.39 5.39 16.60
CA GLU A 282 2.24 6.17 17.51
C GLU A 282 3.30 6.93 16.72
N PHE A 283 3.30 8.25 16.90
CA PHE A 283 4.27 9.17 16.32
C PHE A 283 5.31 9.57 17.37
N ARG A 284 6.58 9.22 17.14
CA ARG A 284 7.69 9.56 18.05
C ARG A 284 8.35 10.86 17.61
N LEU A 285 7.77 11.96 18.08
CA LEU A 285 8.18 13.32 17.76
C LEU A 285 9.17 13.85 18.81
N THR A 286 10.30 14.38 18.35
CA THR A 286 11.34 15.04 19.15
C THR A 286 11.27 16.55 19.04
N GLY A 287 10.50 17.08 18.08
CA GLY A 287 10.30 18.51 17.82
C GLY A 287 11.40 19.15 16.98
N LYS A 288 12.29 18.34 16.39
CA LYS A 288 13.40 18.76 15.51
C LYS A 288 13.38 18.06 14.15
N GLU A 289 12.33 17.28 13.87
CA GLU A 289 12.18 16.60 12.60
C GLU A 289 11.88 17.60 11.48
N ASP A 290 12.65 17.53 10.38
CA ASP A 290 12.25 18.10 9.10
C ASP A 290 11.31 17.09 8.43
N VAL A 291 10.01 17.34 8.47
CA VAL A 291 9.01 16.47 7.83
C VAL A 291 9.10 16.70 6.32
N ALA A 292 9.55 15.69 5.59
CA ALA A 292 9.73 15.74 4.14
C ALA A 292 8.91 14.63 3.46
N PRO A 293 8.40 14.85 2.24
CA PRO A 293 7.72 13.80 1.50
C PRO A 293 8.72 12.71 1.07
N ASP A 294 8.33 11.45 1.28
CA ASP A 294 9.01 10.28 0.75
C ASP A 294 8.92 10.25 -0.79
N SER A 295 9.96 9.66 -1.40
CA SER A 295 9.98 9.26 -2.81
C SER A 295 10.17 7.74 -2.87
N PRO A 296 9.16 6.96 -2.43
CA PRO A 296 9.34 5.57 -2.06
C PRO A 296 9.61 4.65 -3.25
N PRO A 297 10.35 3.55 -3.07
CA PRO A 297 10.41 2.48 -4.07
C PRO A 297 9.04 2.07 -4.56
N LEU A 298 8.93 1.83 -5.86
CA LEU A 298 7.68 1.39 -6.50
C LEU A 298 6.51 2.38 -6.32
N GLY A 299 6.78 3.64 -5.95
CA GLY A 299 5.75 4.65 -5.73
C GLY A 299 4.84 4.38 -4.53
N ILE A 300 5.23 3.49 -3.61
CA ILE A 300 4.42 3.10 -2.46
C ILE A 300 5.20 3.00 -1.15
N VAL A 301 4.77 3.75 -0.14
CA VAL A 301 5.10 3.52 1.27
C VAL A 301 4.10 2.51 1.82
N THR A 302 4.60 1.51 2.52
CA THR A 302 3.78 0.61 3.33
C THR A 302 4.68 0.02 4.42
N ASN A 303 4.07 -0.47 5.50
CA ASN A 303 4.77 -1.26 6.50
C ASN A 303 5.12 -2.66 5.94
N THR A 304 5.96 -2.69 4.91
CA THR A 304 6.52 -3.90 4.33
C THR A 304 7.99 -4.03 4.69
N GLU A 305 8.43 -5.27 4.91
CA GLU A 305 9.85 -5.59 4.76
C GLU A 305 10.09 -5.94 3.30
N PHE A 306 10.62 -4.97 2.54
CA PHE A 306 11.41 -5.29 1.36
C PHE A 306 12.83 -5.58 1.83
N SER A 307 13.25 -6.84 1.84
CA SER A 307 14.68 -7.18 1.96
C SER A 307 15.24 -7.54 0.60
N PHE A 308 16.32 -6.86 0.23
CA PHE A 308 17.11 -7.26 -0.92
C PHE A 308 18.20 -8.22 -0.45
N THR A 309 18.20 -9.43 -0.98
CA THR A 309 19.24 -10.42 -0.68
C THR A 309 20.30 -10.34 -1.78
N LYS A 310 21.39 -9.58 -1.52
CA LYS A 310 22.52 -9.39 -2.45
C LYS A 310 23.05 -10.71 -3.04
N LYS A 311 23.06 -11.79 -2.25
CA LYS A 311 23.54 -13.13 -2.68
C LYS A 311 22.68 -13.80 -3.75
N THR A 312 21.41 -13.44 -3.88
CA THR A 312 20.47 -14.11 -4.80
C THR A 312 19.87 -13.17 -5.84
N GLY A 313 20.07 -11.85 -5.70
CA GLY A 313 19.44 -10.85 -6.57
C GLY A 313 17.93 -10.75 -6.39
N LYS A 314 17.40 -11.30 -5.29
CA LYS A 314 15.96 -11.40 -5.03
C LYS A 314 15.48 -10.25 -4.16
N ILE A 315 14.34 -9.70 -4.53
CA ILE A 315 13.55 -8.83 -3.65
C ILE A 315 12.60 -9.75 -2.87
N GLU A 316 12.65 -9.69 -1.55
CA GLU A 316 11.75 -10.43 -0.66
C GLU A 316 10.68 -9.48 -0.16
N LEU A 317 9.42 -9.77 -0.47
CA LEU A 317 8.26 -9.13 0.15
C LEU A 317 7.75 -10.06 1.25
N LYS A 318 8.03 -9.75 2.52
CA LYS A 318 7.65 -10.62 3.64
C LYS A 318 6.21 -10.42 4.09
N THR A 319 5.81 -9.18 4.33
CA THR A 319 4.47 -8.81 4.81
C THR A 319 4.10 -7.45 4.29
N ALA A 320 2.81 -7.19 4.08
CA ALA A 320 2.27 -5.88 3.78
C ALA A 320 1.04 -5.67 4.66
N THR A 321 1.03 -4.63 5.48
CA THR A 321 -0.15 -4.20 6.24
C THR A 321 -0.69 -2.89 5.67
N ASN A 322 -1.98 -2.63 5.92
CA ASN A 322 -2.70 -1.49 5.36
C ASN A 322 -2.99 -0.38 6.40
N ASP A 323 -2.34 -0.44 7.56
CA ASP A 323 -2.41 0.53 8.66
C ASP A 323 -1.61 1.80 8.37
N ILE A 324 -0.51 1.67 7.63
CA ILE A 324 0.33 2.76 7.17
C ILE A 324 0.58 2.55 5.69
N LEU A 325 0.15 3.51 4.87
CA LEU A 325 0.27 3.50 3.42
C LEU A 325 0.69 4.88 2.94
N GLY A 326 1.34 4.96 1.79
CA GLY A 326 1.51 6.21 1.09
C GLY A 326 1.73 5.98 -0.40
N VAL A 327 1.10 6.80 -1.25
CA VAL A 327 1.13 6.65 -2.71
C VAL A 327 0.87 7.97 -3.41
N VAL A 328 1.23 8.06 -4.68
CA VAL A 328 0.69 9.09 -5.57
C VAL A 328 -0.78 8.80 -5.92
N PRO A 329 -1.57 9.82 -6.32
CA PRO A 329 -2.94 9.61 -6.80
C PRO A 329 -2.97 8.63 -7.98
N HIS A 330 -4.05 7.86 -8.10
CA HIS A 330 -4.25 6.87 -9.16
C HIS A 330 -3.17 5.78 -9.25
N HIS A 331 -2.40 5.56 -8.18
CA HIS A 331 -1.38 4.53 -8.19
C HIS A 331 -1.97 3.14 -8.49
N PRO A 332 -1.39 2.34 -9.42
CA PRO A 332 -2.00 1.09 -9.88
C PRO A 332 -2.26 0.08 -8.77
N VAL A 333 -1.43 0.04 -7.72
CA VAL A 333 -1.69 -0.84 -6.56
C VAL A 333 -3.00 -0.49 -5.87
N ILE A 334 -3.30 0.80 -5.70
CA ILE A 334 -4.50 1.26 -5.00
C ILE A 334 -5.76 0.98 -5.84
N GLU A 335 -5.71 1.26 -7.14
CA GLU A 335 -6.80 0.91 -8.06
C GLU A 335 -7.06 -0.61 -8.10
N ASN A 336 -5.98 -1.40 -8.11
CA ASN A 336 -6.07 -2.85 -8.12
C ASN A 336 -6.60 -3.42 -6.79
N VAL A 337 -6.24 -2.84 -5.62
CA VAL A 337 -6.80 -3.31 -4.34
C VAL A 337 -8.26 -2.94 -4.18
N ILE A 338 -8.73 -1.82 -4.73
CA ILE A 338 -10.17 -1.51 -4.79
C ILE A 338 -10.89 -2.55 -5.65
N ASN A 339 -10.38 -2.83 -6.85
CA ASN A 339 -10.94 -3.86 -7.73
C ASN A 339 -10.92 -5.25 -7.10
N GLN A 340 -9.82 -5.64 -6.45
CA GLN A 340 -9.70 -6.92 -5.76
C GLN A 340 -10.66 -6.99 -4.58
N SER A 341 -10.80 -5.92 -3.81
CA SER A 341 -11.76 -5.85 -2.70
C SER A 341 -13.19 -6.04 -3.19
N MET A 342 -13.56 -5.38 -4.29
CA MET A 342 -14.87 -5.56 -4.91
C MET A 342 -15.11 -7.00 -5.37
N LYS A 343 -14.12 -7.65 -6.00
CA LYS A 343 -14.19 -9.07 -6.36
C LYS A 343 -14.39 -9.95 -5.13
N ASN A 344 -13.64 -9.69 -4.06
CA ASN A 344 -13.74 -10.45 -2.82
C ASN A 344 -15.14 -10.34 -2.20
N TYR A 345 -15.73 -9.15 -2.18
CA TYR A 345 -17.12 -8.96 -1.74
C TYR A 345 -18.13 -9.69 -2.64
N GLN A 346 -17.95 -9.65 -3.97
CA GLN A 346 -18.79 -10.41 -4.90
C GLN A 346 -18.69 -11.92 -4.68
N GLU A 347 -17.50 -12.44 -4.41
CA GLU A 347 -17.29 -13.85 -4.05
C GLU A 347 -17.98 -14.20 -2.73
N PHE A 348 -17.95 -13.29 -1.75
CA PHE A 348 -18.60 -13.53 -0.46
C PHE A 348 -20.13 -13.47 -0.53
N ASP A 349 -20.68 -12.78 -1.53
CA ASP A 349 -22.11 -12.73 -1.84
C ASP A 349 -22.62 -13.99 -2.52
N LYS A 350 -21.74 -14.89 -2.98
CA LYS A 350 -22.15 -16.20 -3.51
C LYS A 350 -22.69 -17.10 -2.39
N LYS A 351 -23.60 -18.00 -2.77
CA LYS A 351 -24.10 -19.05 -1.87
C LYS A 351 -22.94 -19.88 -1.34
N LEU A 352 -23.06 -20.29 -0.08
CA LEU A 352 -22.12 -21.23 0.53
C LEU A 352 -22.02 -22.51 -0.30
N THR A 353 -20.80 -23.02 -0.46
CA THR A 353 -20.59 -24.33 -1.08
C THR A 353 -21.15 -25.45 -0.19
N LYS A 354 -21.32 -26.66 -0.76
CA LYS A 354 -21.74 -27.83 0.03
C LYS A 354 -20.79 -28.10 1.20
N ASP A 355 -19.49 -27.96 0.96
CA ASP A 355 -18.46 -28.19 1.97
C ASP A 355 -18.48 -27.10 3.05
N GLU A 356 -18.58 -25.83 2.66
CA GLU A 356 -18.69 -24.70 3.60
C GLU A 356 -19.94 -24.82 4.47
N LYS A 357 -21.07 -25.21 3.87
CA LYS A 357 -22.31 -25.47 4.60
C LYS A 357 -22.16 -26.65 5.57
N ALA A 358 -21.54 -27.75 5.14
CA ALA A 358 -21.30 -28.90 6.01
C ALA A 358 -20.41 -28.55 7.21
N ILE A 359 -19.35 -27.76 6.99
CA ILE A 359 -18.48 -27.24 8.05
C ILE A 359 -19.27 -26.35 9.03
N LEU A 360 -20.09 -25.43 8.52
CA LEU A 360 -20.90 -24.54 9.36
C LEU A 360 -22.02 -25.27 10.10
N ASP A 361 -22.63 -26.29 9.50
CA ASP A 361 -23.63 -27.14 10.14
C ASP A 361 -23.01 -27.95 11.29
N GLN A 362 -21.83 -28.54 11.09
CA GLN A 362 -21.09 -29.26 12.13
C GLN A 362 -20.66 -28.34 13.29
N THR A 363 -20.47 -27.06 13.00
CA THR A 363 -20.04 -26.08 13.98
C THR A 363 -21.17 -25.22 14.51
N LYS A 364 -22.42 -25.43 14.09
CA LYS A 364 -23.59 -24.61 14.45
C LYS A 364 -23.74 -24.35 15.96
N THR A 365 -23.40 -25.32 16.79
CA THR A 365 -23.40 -25.18 18.26
C THR A 365 -22.34 -24.20 18.77
N LEU A 366 -21.22 -24.09 18.06
CA LEU A 366 -20.10 -23.18 18.31
C LEU A 366 -20.32 -21.80 17.69
N THR A 367 -20.93 -21.75 16.50
CA THR A 367 -21.11 -20.51 15.72
C THR A 367 -22.38 -19.76 16.08
N GLY A 368 -23.42 -20.47 16.55
CA GLY A 368 -24.79 -19.96 16.68
C GLY A 368 -25.47 -19.66 15.34
N PHE A 369 -24.79 -19.83 14.21
CA PHE A 369 -25.29 -19.61 12.86
C PHE A 369 -25.95 -20.88 12.32
N ASN A 370 -27.17 -20.73 11.80
CA ASN A 370 -27.92 -21.81 11.17
C ASN A 370 -27.97 -21.58 9.65
N PRO A 371 -27.00 -22.10 8.87
CA PRO A 371 -26.90 -21.79 7.44
C PRO A 371 -28.14 -22.30 6.68
N GLN A 372 -28.82 -21.39 5.99
CA GLN A 372 -29.92 -21.69 5.09
C GLN A 372 -29.41 -22.01 3.68
N GLU A 373 -30.28 -22.51 2.80
CA GLU A 373 -29.93 -22.78 1.40
C GLU A 373 -29.44 -21.53 0.64
N HIS A 374 -29.93 -20.36 1.02
CA HIS A 374 -29.55 -19.08 0.42
C HIS A 374 -28.49 -18.33 1.23
N SER A 375 -27.92 -18.94 2.28
CA SER A 375 -26.89 -18.28 3.08
C SER A 375 -25.60 -18.07 2.29
N THR A 376 -24.94 -16.96 2.59
CA THR A 376 -23.69 -16.49 1.97
C THR A 376 -22.58 -16.34 3.00
N LYS A 377 -21.34 -16.13 2.56
CA LYS A 377 -20.23 -15.79 3.48
C LYS A 377 -20.46 -14.44 4.16
N MET A 378 -21.18 -13.52 3.51
CA MET A 378 -21.55 -12.25 4.13
C MET A 378 -22.52 -12.42 5.32
N ASP A 379 -23.38 -13.43 5.31
CA ASP A 379 -24.22 -13.75 6.47
C ASP A 379 -23.37 -14.27 7.63
N VAL A 380 -22.36 -15.10 7.34
CA VAL A 380 -21.39 -15.58 8.33
C VAL A 380 -20.62 -14.42 8.97
N LYS A 381 -20.29 -13.38 8.20
CA LYS A 381 -19.61 -12.17 8.70
C LYS A 381 -20.41 -11.42 9.78
N ARG A 382 -21.74 -11.61 9.87
CA ARG A 382 -22.59 -11.03 10.93
C ARG A 382 -22.36 -11.66 12.30
N TYR A 383 -21.85 -12.88 12.34
CA TYR A 383 -21.72 -13.64 13.58
C TYR A 383 -20.34 -13.38 14.19
N PRO A 384 -20.29 -12.79 15.40
CA PRO A 384 -19.06 -12.70 16.16
C PRO A 384 -18.79 -14.10 16.71
N TYR A 385 -17.68 -14.73 16.36
CA TYR A 385 -17.19 -15.76 17.27
C TYR A 385 -16.70 -15.05 18.53
N GLY A 386 -17.46 -15.21 19.61
CA GLY A 386 -17.09 -14.81 20.95
C GLY A 386 -16.14 -15.83 21.57
N ASN A 387 -14.97 -15.38 22.00
CA ASN A 387 -14.24 -15.72 23.24
C ASN A 387 -14.10 -17.15 23.83
N GLU A 388 -14.58 -18.26 23.26
CA GLU A 388 -14.51 -19.57 23.96
C GLU A 388 -14.01 -20.79 23.15
N ILE A 389 -13.32 -20.58 22.02
CA ILE A 389 -12.64 -21.68 21.31
C ILE A 389 -11.16 -21.35 21.24
N SER A 390 -10.32 -22.22 21.84
CA SER A 390 -8.86 -22.09 21.76
C SER A 390 -8.42 -21.98 20.30
N GLN A 391 -7.50 -21.04 20.01
CA GLN A 391 -6.91 -20.88 18.67
C GLN A 391 -6.17 -22.13 18.17
N GLU A 392 -5.88 -23.07 19.06
CA GLU A 392 -5.24 -24.36 18.75
C GLU A 392 -6.21 -25.39 18.16
N HIS A 393 -7.52 -25.10 18.15
CA HIS A 393 -8.51 -26.03 17.61
C HIS A 393 -8.51 -25.98 16.08
N ILE A 394 -8.17 -27.11 15.43
CA ILE A 394 -8.09 -27.28 13.96
C ILE A 394 -9.36 -26.81 13.21
N LEU A 395 -10.52 -26.84 13.87
CA LEU A 395 -11.78 -26.33 13.31
C LEU A 395 -11.74 -24.83 13.00
N PHE A 396 -11.00 -24.02 13.80
CA PHE A 396 -10.98 -22.57 13.64
C PHE A 396 -10.21 -22.11 12.40
N SER A 397 -9.26 -22.92 11.91
CA SER A 397 -8.61 -22.68 10.61
C SER A 397 -9.53 -22.94 9.41
N VAL A 398 -10.62 -23.68 9.60
CA VAL A 398 -11.49 -24.14 8.51
C VAL A 398 -12.82 -23.36 8.45
N VAL A 399 -13.28 -22.80 9.57
CA VAL A 399 -14.54 -22.05 9.63
C VAL A 399 -14.32 -20.56 9.31
N PRO A 400 -14.96 -20.00 8.27
CA PRO A 400 -14.92 -18.57 8.01
C PRO A 400 -15.50 -17.78 9.20
N ASN A 401 -14.79 -16.76 9.66
CA ASN A 401 -15.24 -15.88 10.74
C ASN A 401 -15.20 -14.41 10.30
N LYS A 402 -15.93 -13.54 11.01
CA LYS A 402 -15.99 -12.10 10.75
C LYS A 402 -14.61 -11.49 10.53
N ARG A 403 -13.60 -11.91 11.30
CA ARG A 403 -12.27 -11.34 11.21
C ARG A 403 -11.51 -11.79 9.97
N ASN A 404 -11.46 -13.08 9.68
CA ASN A 404 -10.82 -13.63 8.49
C ASN A 404 -11.45 -13.02 7.23
N LEU A 405 -12.78 -12.92 7.19
CA LEU A 405 -13.51 -12.29 6.09
C LEU A 405 -13.25 -10.78 6.00
N SER A 406 -12.96 -10.10 7.11
CA SER A 406 -12.58 -8.67 7.07
C SER A 406 -11.18 -8.49 6.48
N ILE A 407 -10.23 -9.31 6.92
CA ILE A 407 -8.84 -9.30 6.45
C ILE A 407 -8.75 -9.60 4.95
N THR A 408 -9.55 -10.55 4.46
CA THR A 408 -9.55 -10.96 3.06
C THR A 408 -10.47 -10.13 2.17
N ALA A 409 -11.53 -9.49 2.69
CA ALA A 409 -12.38 -8.62 1.88
C ALA A 409 -11.60 -7.40 1.36
N ALA A 410 -11.20 -6.52 2.27
CA ALA A 410 -10.49 -5.27 1.93
C ALA A 410 -9.29 -5.00 2.85
N GLY A 411 -9.07 -5.84 3.88
CA GLY A 411 -7.98 -5.65 4.82
C GLY A 411 -6.59 -6.05 4.29
N PRO A 412 -5.64 -6.33 5.19
CA PRO A 412 -4.24 -6.59 4.85
C PRO A 412 -4.01 -7.72 3.84
N ALA A 413 -4.83 -8.78 3.84
CA ALA A 413 -4.61 -9.91 2.92
C ALA A 413 -4.96 -9.55 1.48
N ALA A 414 -6.04 -8.77 1.26
CA ALA A 414 -6.40 -8.28 -0.06
C ALA A 414 -5.30 -7.37 -0.63
N PHE A 415 -4.77 -6.46 0.21
CA PHE A 415 -3.65 -5.60 -0.16
C PHE A 415 -2.38 -6.40 -0.47
N LEU A 416 -2.03 -7.36 0.37
CA LEU A 416 -0.85 -8.21 0.19
C LEU A 416 -0.92 -9.02 -1.12
N GLU A 417 -2.09 -9.55 -1.48
CA GLU A 417 -2.29 -10.25 -2.75
C GLU A 417 -1.97 -9.34 -3.94
N VAL A 418 -2.51 -8.13 -3.95
CA VAL A 418 -2.26 -7.15 -5.02
C VAL A 418 -0.80 -6.69 -5.06
N MET A 419 -0.19 -6.47 -3.90
CA MET A 419 1.22 -6.11 -3.81
C MET A 419 2.12 -7.19 -4.39
N LYS A 420 1.84 -8.47 -4.09
CA LYS A 420 2.58 -9.61 -4.67
C LYS A 420 2.48 -9.61 -6.20
N ASP A 421 1.29 -9.42 -6.74
CA ASP A 421 1.06 -9.42 -8.19
C ASP A 421 1.70 -8.21 -8.87
N PHE A 422 1.63 -7.04 -8.25
CA PHE A 422 2.29 -5.83 -8.74
C PHE A 422 3.82 -6.00 -8.75
N CYS A 423 4.39 -6.50 -7.66
CA CYS A 423 5.84 -6.69 -7.58
C CYS A 423 6.33 -7.75 -8.57
N LYS A 424 5.61 -8.88 -8.78
CA LYS A 424 5.98 -9.89 -9.80
C LYS A 424 6.02 -9.34 -11.23
N LYS A 425 5.15 -8.39 -11.56
CA LYS A 425 5.10 -7.77 -12.89
C LYS A 425 6.27 -6.80 -13.13
N ASN A 426 6.66 -6.05 -12.09
CA ASN A 426 7.66 -4.98 -12.17
C ASN A 426 9.06 -5.42 -11.75
N VAL A 427 9.18 -6.51 -10.98
CA VAL A 427 10.45 -7.06 -10.48
C VAL A 427 10.47 -8.55 -10.78
N SER A 428 11.14 -8.94 -11.86
CA SER A 428 11.20 -10.32 -12.35
C SER A 428 11.95 -11.29 -11.41
N SER A 429 12.70 -10.80 -10.42
CA SER A 429 13.43 -11.59 -9.42
C SER A 429 12.75 -11.69 -8.05
N LEU A 430 11.48 -11.29 -7.92
CA LEU A 430 10.79 -11.29 -6.63
C LEU A 430 10.44 -12.72 -6.17
N GLU A 431 11.03 -13.15 -5.05
CA GLU A 431 10.52 -14.30 -4.29
C GLU A 431 9.63 -13.81 -3.16
N VAL A 432 8.37 -14.22 -3.20
CA VAL A 432 7.41 -13.92 -2.14
C VAL A 432 7.55 -14.99 -1.06
N MET A 433 8.14 -14.63 0.07
CA MET A 433 8.19 -15.50 1.25
C MET A 433 6.98 -15.23 2.16
N GLU A 434 6.25 -16.27 2.56
CA GLU A 434 5.26 -16.13 3.63
C GLU A 434 5.99 -15.87 4.96
N ALA A 435 5.80 -14.70 5.56
CA ALA A 435 6.47 -14.36 6.81
C ALA A 435 5.99 -15.25 7.95
N SER A 436 6.92 -15.98 8.56
CA SER A 436 6.65 -16.79 9.76
C SER A 436 6.51 -15.95 11.03
N THR A 437 7.11 -14.74 11.11
CA THR A 437 7.02 -13.89 12.31
C THR A 437 7.41 -12.42 12.08
N ILE A 438 6.45 -11.49 12.18
CA ILE A 438 6.72 -10.05 12.32
C ILE A 438 7.12 -9.77 13.78
N LYS A 439 8.24 -9.05 13.99
CA LYS A 439 8.63 -8.56 15.33
C LYS A 439 7.76 -7.34 15.70
N GLN A 440 7.07 -7.41 16.84
CA GLN A 440 6.25 -6.31 17.37
C GLN A 440 7.06 -5.04 17.62
N GLY A 441 6.43 -3.86 17.48
CA GLY A 441 7.02 -2.57 17.85
C GLY A 441 8.19 -2.13 16.98
N LYS A 442 8.25 -2.62 15.74
CA LYS A 442 9.30 -2.24 14.79
C LYS A 442 9.10 -0.77 14.39
N GLN A 443 10.11 0.03 14.68
CA GLN A 443 10.15 1.43 14.27
C GLN A 443 10.60 1.52 12.82
N PHE A 444 9.90 2.36 12.06
CA PHE A 444 10.32 2.77 10.73
C PHE A 444 10.03 4.26 10.54
N LYS A 445 10.61 4.85 9.50
CA LYS A 445 10.40 6.25 9.15
C LYS A 445 9.40 6.35 8.01
N VAL A 446 8.46 7.27 8.13
CA VAL A 446 7.53 7.69 7.07
C VAL A 446 7.44 9.20 7.13
N ALA A 447 7.60 9.87 5.99
CA ALA A 447 7.72 11.32 5.89
C ALA A 447 8.75 11.90 6.88
N ASP A 448 9.88 11.19 7.03
CA ASP A 448 10.93 11.41 8.04
C ASP A 448 10.52 11.33 9.52
N ILE A 449 9.26 10.99 9.80
CA ILE A 449 8.73 10.79 11.15
C ILE A 449 8.95 9.34 11.58
N ARG A 450 9.47 9.15 12.79
CA ARG A 450 9.51 7.82 13.41
C ARG A 450 8.11 7.41 13.83
N VAL A 451 7.63 6.33 13.22
CA VAL A 451 6.31 5.75 13.50
C VAL A 451 6.44 4.36 14.10
N VAL A 452 5.49 4.01 14.96
CA VAL A 452 5.29 2.66 15.45
C VAL A 452 3.90 2.20 15.03
N SER A 453 3.88 1.17 14.20
CA SER A 453 2.67 0.47 13.81
C SER A 453 2.14 -0.37 14.97
N HIS A 454 0.85 -0.27 15.23
CA HIS A 454 0.11 -1.15 16.13
C HIS A 454 -0.69 -2.23 15.38
N SER A 455 -0.46 -2.38 14.07
CA SER A 455 -1.01 -3.45 13.21
C SER A 455 -0.49 -4.85 13.56
N ASP A 456 0.27 -4.93 14.66
CA ASP A 456 0.53 -6.13 15.42
C ASP A 456 -0.63 -7.12 15.40
N LYS A 457 -0.27 -8.36 15.67
CA LYS A 457 -1.12 -9.50 16.02
C LYS A 457 -2.09 -9.26 17.20
N THR A 458 -2.67 -8.06 17.38
CA THR A 458 -3.95 -7.81 18.08
C THR A 458 -5.09 -8.53 17.36
N TRP A 459 -4.96 -8.77 16.05
CA TRP A 459 -5.66 -9.86 15.38
C TRP A 459 -5.21 -11.26 15.88
N LEU A 460 -4.52 -11.47 16.99
CA LEU A 460 -4.38 -12.80 17.62
C LEU A 460 -4.69 -12.73 19.11
N LYS A 461 -4.85 -11.53 19.68
CA LYS A 461 -5.04 -11.34 21.11
C LYS A 461 -6.32 -10.55 21.39
N LYS A 462 -7.20 -11.18 22.16
CA LYS A 462 -8.42 -10.61 22.71
C LYS A 462 -8.10 -9.34 23.53
N PRO A 463 -8.78 -8.20 23.29
CA PRO A 463 -8.75 -7.08 24.23
C PRO A 463 -9.43 -7.50 25.54
N LYS A 464 -8.83 -7.18 26.69
CA LYS A 464 -9.51 -7.36 27.98
C LYS A 464 -10.73 -6.43 28.00
N ASP A 465 -11.90 -7.00 28.28
CA ASP A 465 -13.17 -6.30 28.58
C ASP A 465 -13.98 -5.65 27.44
N THR A 466 -13.75 -5.99 26.16
CA THR A 466 -14.70 -5.62 25.10
C THR A 466 -15.93 -6.54 25.09
N ARG A 467 -17.09 -5.98 25.46
CA ARG A 467 -18.41 -6.56 25.17
C ARG A 467 -18.69 -6.42 23.66
N TYR A 468 -18.32 -7.42 22.87
CA TYR A 468 -18.73 -7.50 21.47
C TYR A 468 -20.24 -7.70 21.40
N PHE A 469 -20.96 -6.71 20.83
CA PHE A 469 -22.37 -6.78 20.46
C PHE A 469 -23.31 -7.11 21.63
N ASP A 470 -24.43 -6.41 21.72
CA ASP A 470 -25.46 -6.84 22.64
C ASP A 470 -26.07 -8.15 22.10
N THR A 471 -25.58 -9.29 22.59
CA THR A 471 -26.12 -10.61 22.28
C THR A 471 -27.55 -10.79 22.80
N SER A 472 -28.08 -9.82 23.55
CA SER A 472 -29.47 -9.83 24.03
C SER A 472 -30.51 -9.80 22.90
N SER A 473 -30.14 -9.30 21.71
CA SER A 473 -31.03 -9.26 20.54
C SER A 473 -30.93 -10.50 19.63
N LEU A 474 -30.06 -11.47 19.93
CA LEU A 474 -29.96 -12.73 19.19
C LEU A 474 -30.87 -13.80 19.82
N PRO A 475 -31.42 -14.75 19.04
CA PRO A 475 -32.17 -15.86 19.59
C PRO A 475 -31.29 -16.59 20.61
N LYS A 476 -31.70 -16.59 21.87
CA LYS A 476 -30.97 -17.28 22.96
C LYS A 476 -31.01 -18.78 22.70
N GLY A 477 -30.04 -19.29 21.95
CA GLY A 477 -29.71 -20.71 21.90
C GLY A 477 -29.34 -21.16 23.31
N LYS A 478 -29.99 -22.22 23.79
CA LYS A 478 -29.78 -22.77 25.14
C LYS A 478 -28.41 -23.44 25.23
N LEU A 479 -27.35 -22.70 25.47
CA LEU A 479 -26.13 -23.22 26.09
C LEU A 479 -25.50 -22.05 26.87
N PHE A 480 -25.20 -22.29 28.14
CA PHE A 480 -24.68 -21.33 29.13
C PHE A 480 -25.74 -20.43 29.79
N GLN A 481 -26.50 -21.02 30.73
CA GLN A 481 -26.80 -20.26 31.96
C GLN A 481 -25.50 -20.23 32.79
N PRO A 482 -25.16 -19.12 33.47
CA PRO A 482 -24.18 -19.21 34.55
C PRO A 482 -24.72 -20.23 35.54
N SER A 483 -23.91 -21.22 35.92
CA SER A 483 -24.32 -22.17 36.94
C SER A 483 -24.72 -21.36 38.17
N LYS A 484 -25.95 -21.57 38.64
CA LYS A 484 -26.30 -21.22 40.00
C LYS A 484 -25.33 -22.02 40.85
N ALA A 485 -24.36 -21.34 41.47
CA ALA A 485 -23.58 -21.94 42.52
C ALA A 485 -24.57 -22.45 43.57
N ASP A 486 -24.69 -23.77 43.65
CA ASP A 486 -25.46 -24.48 44.65
C ASP A 486 -24.92 -24.09 46.03
N LYS A 487 -25.68 -23.22 46.70
CA LYS A 487 -25.69 -23.17 48.15
C LYS A 487 -26.49 -24.38 48.62
N SER A 488 -25.83 -25.50 48.90
CA SER A 488 -26.07 -26.30 50.11
C SER A 488 -25.29 -27.63 50.12
N VAL A 489 -24.44 -27.78 51.15
CA VAL A 489 -24.33 -28.98 52.03
C VAL A 489 -23.57 -30.17 51.40
N ASN A 490 -22.49 -30.73 51.96
CA ASN A 490 -21.88 -30.61 53.28
C ASN A 490 -20.48 -31.27 53.31
N ASN A 491 -19.77 -30.94 54.38
CA ASN A 491 -18.86 -31.79 55.18
C ASN A 491 -17.32 -31.71 55.00
N ASN A 492 -16.75 -31.15 56.06
CA ASN A 492 -15.65 -31.67 56.87
C ASN A 492 -14.23 -31.18 56.57
N ASN A 493 -13.98 -29.94 57.00
CA ASN A 493 -12.78 -29.64 57.77
C ASN A 493 -13.00 -30.10 59.22
N ASN A 494 -12.23 -31.09 59.64
CA ASN A 494 -12.10 -31.52 61.02
C ASN A 494 -10.95 -30.73 61.65
N LEU A 495 -11.25 -29.95 62.71
CA LEU A 495 -10.60 -29.98 64.03
C LEU A 495 -10.64 -28.60 64.73
N ASN A 496 -11.39 -28.61 65.84
CA ASN A 496 -11.13 -27.93 67.12
C ASN A 496 -11.32 -26.41 67.22
N ASP A 497 -12.48 -26.00 67.75
CA ASP A 497 -12.50 -25.12 68.93
C ASP A 497 -13.76 -25.40 69.79
N PRO A 498 -13.62 -25.90 71.03
CA PRO A 498 -14.73 -26.18 71.91
C PRO A 498 -14.97 -24.96 72.82
N ASN A 499 -15.83 -24.02 72.42
CA ASN A 499 -16.44 -23.16 73.42
C ASN A 499 -17.79 -22.53 73.01
N LYS A 500 -18.78 -22.91 73.83
CA LYS A 500 -19.94 -22.12 74.27
C LYS A 500 -21.03 -21.85 73.21
N LYS A 501 -22.12 -22.62 73.27
CA LYS A 501 -23.25 -22.51 74.23
C LYS A 501 -24.17 -21.33 73.92
N MET A 502 -25.42 -21.73 73.63
CA MET A 502 -26.68 -21.17 74.14
C MET A 502 -27.02 -19.75 73.65
N ARG A 503 -28.24 -19.44 73.22
CA ARG A 503 -29.55 -19.99 73.57
C ARG A 503 -30.57 -19.40 72.61
N LYS A 504 -31.51 -20.26 72.21
CA LYS A 504 -32.90 -20.06 71.79
C LYS A 504 -33.20 -19.08 70.66
#